data_AF-A0A8S3GUK2-F1
#
_entry.id   AF-A0A8S3GUK2-F1
#
_cell.length_a   1.000
_cell.length_b   1.000
_cell.length_c   1.000
_cell.angle_alpha   90.00
_cell.angle_beta   90.00
_cell.angle_gamma   90.00
#
_symmetry.space_group_name_H-M   'P 1'
#
loop_
_entity.id
_entity.type
_entity.pdbx_description
1 polymer ?
#
loop_
_entity_poly.entity_id
_entity_poly.type
_entity_poly.pdbx_seq_one_letter_code
_entity_poly.pdbx_strand_id
1 'polypeptide(L)'
;MITNAPKSPLPQFVCQVCGNFLQQDSSLETIDDNMTKPNASSTTIGDESYNELQQGGSDGTIVIRKTLGRKRLSQSSLDSTNGFSFVAHDLNKDFEQKSMREYRNDVNIHERLYDFLSEQYTFDHPLCQECTDTLLDKLDVDLQMATHELTSYKKLLEQLNSSTNVQQENYEKLKQELVELDEEETQLKDELEKLEQENERIQNESEQLKKEEETLEEEET
;
A
#
# COMPACT_ATOMS: atom_id res chain seq x y z
N MET A 1 18.58 -27.77 -58.91
CA MET A 1 18.65 -28.36 -57.57
C MET A 1 18.93 -27.23 -56.60
N ILE A 2 17.90 -26.70 -55.96
CA ILE A 2 18.01 -25.59 -55.00
C ILE A 2 18.33 -26.23 -53.66
N THR A 3 19.55 -26.01 -53.19
CA THR A 3 20.04 -26.48 -51.90
C THR A 3 19.37 -25.65 -50.80
N ASN A 4 18.43 -26.25 -50.07
CA ASN A 4 17.85 -25.65 -48.88
C ASN A 4 18.96 -25.42 -47.84
N ALA A 5 19.25 -24.15 -47.56
CA ALA A 5 20.07 -23.77 -46.42
C ALA A 5 19.38 -24.21 -45.12
N PRO A 6 20.13 -24.64 -44.09
CA PRO A 6 19.55 -24.99 -42.80
C PRO A 6 18.94 -23.72 -42.17
N LYS A 7 17.62 -23.72 -41.95
CA LYS A 7 16.95 -22.71 -41.12
C LYS A 7 17.63 -22.71 -39.75
N SER A 8 18.21 -21.57 -39.38
CA SER A 8 18.70 -21.32 -38.03
C SER A 8 17.58 -21.61 -37.02
N PRO A 9 17.86 -22.26 -35.88
CA PRO A 9 16.83 -22.51 -34.87
C PRO A 9 16.29 -21.17 -34.38
N LEU A 10 14.97 -20.99 -34.48
CA LEU A 10 14.27 -19.83 -33.92
C LEU A 10 14.59 -19.72 -32.42
N PRO A 11 14.72 -18.50 -31.86
CA PRO A 11 14.95 -18.32 -30.44
C PRO A 11 13.80 -18.95 -29.66
N GLN A 12 14.09 -20.03 -28.94
CA GLN A 12 13.11 -20.67 -28.07
C GLN A 12 12.92 -19.77 -26.85
N PHE A 13 11.78 -19.09 -26.78
CA PHE A 13 11.40 -18.31 -25.60
C PHE A 13 11.20 -19.26 -24.41
N VAL A 14 11.57 -18.81 -23.22
CA VAL A 14 11.47 -19.59 -21.99
C VAL A 14 10.63 -18.84 -20.98
N CYS A 15 9.73 -19.55 -20.29
CA CYS A 15 8.91 -18.98 -19.22
C CYS A 15 9.79 -18.47 -18.08
N GLN A 16 9.57 -17.21 -17.65
CA GLN A 16 10.32 -16.60 -16.54
C GLN A 16 10.21 -17.36 -15.22
N VAL A 17 9.06 -18.01 -14.97
CA VAL A 17 8.74 -18.61 -13.67
C VAL A 17 9.08 -20.10 -13.64
N CYS A 18 8.64 -20.87 -14.64
CA CYS A 18 8.84 -22.32 -14.65
C CYS A 18 9.99 -22.80 -15.54
N GLY A 19 10.59 -21.93 -16.35
CA GLY A 19 11.69 -22.31 -17.25
C GLY A 19 11.28 -23.20 -18.43
N ASN A 20 9.98 -23.40 -18.66
CA ASN A 20 9.49 -24.18 -19.80
C ASN A 20 9.62 -23.41 -21.11
N PHE A 21 9.97 -24.11 -22.19
CA PHE A 21 9.98 -23.54 -23.53
C PHE A 21 8.56 -23.19 -23.99
N LEU A 22 8.40 -21.97 -24.48
CA LEU A 22 7.14 -21.46 -24.99
C LEU A 22 7.05 -21.79 -26.49
N GLN A 23 6.03 -22.55 -26.85
CA GLN A 23 5.71 -22.78 -28.25
C GLN A 23 5.01 -21.52 -28.78
N GLN A 24 5.54 -20.92 -29.84
CA GLN A 24 4.81 -19.90 -30.57
C GLN A 24 3.66 -20.57 -31.32
N ASP A 25 2.45 -20.02 -31.20
CA ASP A 25 1.32 -20.49 -31.99
C ASP A 25 1.62 -20.33 -33.48
N SER A 26 1.29 -21.35 -34.28
CA SER A 26 1.51 -21.36 -35.74
C SER A 26 0.76 -20.25 -36.49
N SER A 27 -0.07 -19.46 -35.81
CA SER A 27 -0.75 -18.28 -36.36
C SER A 27 0.18 -17.07 -36.54
N LEU A 28 1.37 -17.06 -35.90
CA LEU A 28 2.37 -15.99 -36.08
C LEU A 28 3.23 -16.18 -37.35
N GLU A 29 3.23 -17.36 -37.97
CA GLU A 29 3.99 -17.60 -39.21
C GLU A 29 3.38 -16.89 -40.45
N THR A 30 2.15 -16.38 -40.36
CA THR A 30 1.46 -15.65 -41.45
C THR A 30 1.51 -14.13 -41.32
N ILE A 31 2.17 -13.61 -40.28
CA ILE A 31 2.33 -12.17 -40.06
C ILE A 31 3.78 -11.76 -40.37
N ASP A 32 4.21 -11.83 -41.64
CA ASP A 32 5.02 -10.74 -42.21
C ASP A 32 5.23 -10.82 -43.73
N ASP A 33 5.08 -9.67 -44.36
CA ASP A 33 5.60 -9.26 -45.69
C ASP A 33 5.24 -7.78 -45.95
N ASN A 34 4.35 -7.18 -45.14
CA ASN A 34 3.91 -5.79 -45.28
C ASN A 34 4.29 -4.85 -44.10
N MET A 35 4.97 -5.30 -43.04
CA MET A 35 5.45 -4.42 -41.95
C MET A 35 6.89 -3.90 -42.14
N THR A 36 7.62 -4.35 -43.17
CA THR A 36 8.98 -3.83 -43.46
C THR A 36 9.00 -2.48 -44.19
N LYS A 37 7.84 -1.85 -44.43
CA LYS A 37 7.80 -0.48 -44.94
C LYS A 37 7.77 0.47 -43.75
N PRO A 38 8.76 1.37 -43.58
CA PRO A 38 8.67 2.42 -42.58
C PRO A 38 7.52 3.34 -42.99
N ASN A 39 6.34 3.16 -42.39
CA ASN A 39 5.29 4.16 -42.43
C ASN A 39 5.75 5.30 -41.52
N ALA A 40 6.32 6.33 -42.14
CA ALA A 40 6.53 7.63 -41.51
C ALA A 40 5.16 8.27 -41.19
N SER A 41 4.47 7.75 -40.18
CA SER A 41 3.26 8.30 -39.58
C SER A 41 2.94 7.52 -38.31
N SER A 42 3.46 7.96 -37.17
CA SER A 42 2.61 8.37 -36.05
C SER A 42 3.42 8.85 -34.86
N THR A 43 3.20 10.13 -34.58
CA THR A 43 3.05 10.72 -33.25
C THR A 43 4.30 10.79 -32.39
N THR A 44 5.01 11.91 -32.55
CA THR A 44 5.67 12.60 -31.44
C THR A 44 4.71 12.69 -30.25
N ILE A 45 4.87 11.82 -29.25
CA ILE A 45 4.33 12.08 -27.92
C ILE A 45 5.26 13.14 -27.35
N GLY A 46 4.71 14.34 -27.16
CA GLY A 46 5.42 15.51 -26.70
C GLY A 46 6.06 15.30 -25.33
N ASP A 47 7.16 16.02 -25.14
CA ASP A 47 7.69 16.35 -23.83
C ASP A 47 6.59 17.02 -22.99
N GLU A 48 5.91 16.27 -22.14
CA GLU A 48 5.16 16.83 -21.01
C GLU A 48 5.91 16.56 -19.72
N SER A 49 6.64 17.60 -19.33
CA SER A 49 7.19 17.83 -18.00
C SER A 49 6.10 17.68 -16.94
N TYR A 50 6.10 16.56 -16.20
CA TYR A 50 5.31 16.45 -14.97
C TYR A 50 6.05 17.16 -13.84
N ASN A 51 5.52 18.32 -13.46
CA ASN A 51 5.93 19.09 -12.31
C ASN A 51 5.76 18.29 -11.01
N GLU A 52 6.77 18.42 -10.15
CA GLU A 52 6.75 18.11 -8.73
C GLU A 52 5.44 18.56 -8.05
N LEU A 53 4.75 17.61 -7.44
CA LEU A 53 3.93 17.88 -6.26
C LEU A 53 4.76 17.51 -5.04
N GLN A 54 5.50 18.48 -4.53
CA GLN A 54 5.99 18.46 -3.17
C GLN A 54 4.79 18.52 -2.23
N GLN A 55 4.60 17.48 -1.42
CA GLN A 55 3.95 17.61 -0.12
C GLN A 55 4.90 17.08 0.94
N GLY A 56 5.48 18.04 1.67
CA GLY A 56 6.09 17.78 2.97
C GLY A 56 5.01 17.40 3.97
N GLY A 57 5.40 16.58 4.95
CA GLY A 57 4.54 16.18 6.05
C GLY A 57 4.95 14.83 6.59
N SER A 58 5.73 14.87 7.66
CA SER A 58 6.13 13.76 8.54
C SER A 58 5.11 12.64 8.70
N ASP A 59 5.45 11.44 8.24
CA ASP A 59 5.64 10.29 9.15
C ASP A 59 6.24 9.11 8.38
N GLY A 60 7.30 8.54 8.96
CA GLY A 60 8.18 7.58 8.32
C GLY A 60 7.48 6.28 7.96
N THR A 61 7.12 6.11 6.69
CA THR A 61 6.87 4.79 6.09
C THR A 61 7.98 4.49 5.10
N ILE A 62 8.98 3.74 5.55
CA ILE A 62 9.98 3.15 4.67
C ILE A 62 9.26 2.06 3.87
N VAL A 63 8.94 2.33 2.60
CA VAL A 63 8.48 1.29 1.68
C VAL A 63 9.69 0.44 1.31
N ILE A 64 9.96 -0.60 2.10
CA ILE A 64 10.92 -1.64 1.73
C ILE A 64 10.30 -2.41 0.56
N ARG A 65 10.60 -1.97 -0.67
CA ARG A 65 10.37 -2.77 -1.87
C ARG A 65 11.23 -4.02 -1.71
N LYS A 66 10.63 -5.14 -1.27
CA LYS A 66 11.26 -6.46 -1.36
C LYS A 66 11.43 -6.77 -2.84
N THR A 67 12.57 -6.39 -3.40
CA THR A 67 13.05 -7.01 -4.63
C THR A 67 13.18 -8.49 -4.31
N LEU A 68 12.30 -9.31 -4.88
CA LEU A 68 12.47 -10.76 -4.89
C LEU A 68 13.77 -11.03 -5.66
N GLY A 69 14.88 -11.02 -4.92
CA GLY A 69 16.18 -11.39 -5.44
C GLY A 69 16.03 -12.79 -6.03
N ARG A 70 16.39 -12.92 -7.31
CA ARG A 70 16.52 -14.23 -7.95
C ARG A 70 17.51 -15.04 -7.10
N LYS A 71 17.02 -15.97 -6.28
CA LYS A 71 17.89 -17.02 -5.76
C LYS A 71 18.21 -17.92 -6.93
N ARG A 72 19.37 -17.71 -7.57
CA ARG A 72 19.98 -18.77 -8.37
C ARG A 72 20.15 -19.97 -7.45
N LEU A 73 19.68 -21.14 -7.88
CA LEU A 73 20.22 -22.40 -7.40
C LEU A 73 21.73 -22.33 -7.65
N SER A 74 22.48 -22.09 -6.59
CA SER A 74 23.90 -22.41 -6.56
C SER A 74 24.00 -23.89 -6.87
N GLN A 75 24.33 -24.26 -8.11
CA GLN A 75 24.89 -25.57 -8.40
C GLN A 75 26.32 -25.60 -7.84
N SER A 76 26.41 -25.59 -6.52
CA SER A 76 27.56 -26.09 -5.78
C SER A 76 27.35 -27.59 -5.58
N SER A 77 27.68 -28.37 -6.61
CA SER A 77 28.04 -29.79 -6.49
C SER A 77 28.58 -30.30 -7.82
N LEU A 78 29.78 -29.87 -8.16
CA LEU A 78 30.75 -30.69 -8.91
C LEU A 78 32.03 -30.82 -8.07
N ASP A 79 31.87 -31.05 -6.76
CA ASP A 79 32.89 -31.75 -5.97
C ASP A 79 32.67 -33.26 -6.18
N SER A 80 33.09 -33.73 -7.35
CA SER A 80 33.34 -35.14 -7.57
C SER A 80 34.47 -35.28 -8.57
N THR A 81 35.67 -35.36 -8.01
CA THR A 81 36.69 -36.36 -8.35
C THR A 81 36.61 -36.81 -9.81
N ASN A 82 37.28 -36.06 -10.69
CA ASN A 82 38.21 -36.59 -11.69
C ASN A 82 38.80 -35.41 -12.47
N GLY A 83 39.99 -34.99 -12.04
CA GLY A 83 40.87 -34.19 -12.87
C GLY A 83 41.30 -34.99 -14.09
N PHE A 84 40.53 -34.94 -15.17
CA PHE A 84 41.04 -35.23 -16.50
C PHE A 84 41.40 -33.91 -17.18
N SER A 85 42.58 -33.41 -16.83
CA SER A 85 43.34 -32.56 -17.75
C SER A 85 43.77 -33.46 -18.91
N PHE A 86 43.09 -33.36 -20.04
CA PHE A 86 43.52 -34.03 -21.27
C PHE A 86 44.81 -33.35 -21.75
N VAL A 87 45.95 -33.90 -21.33
CA VAL A 87 47.25 -33.58 -21.90
C VAL A 87 47.32 -34.23 -23.27
N ALA A 88 46.91 -33.46 -24.28
CA ALA A 88 47.04 -33.85 -25.67
C ALA A 88 48.53 -33.75 -26.04
N HIS A 89 49.27 -34.86 -25.93
CA HIS A 89 50.67 -34.94 -26.34
C HIS A 89 50.84 -34.44 -27.80
N ASP A 90 51.85 -33.58 -27.99
CA ASP A 90 52.18 -32.90 -29.25
C ASP A 90 52.43 -33.87 -30.38
N LEU A 91 51.73 -33.67 -31.50
CA LEU A 91 52.27 -33.56 -32.86
C LEU A 91 51.19 -32.82 -33.70
N ASN A 92 51.47 -31.57 -34.06
CA ASN A 92 50.70 -30.72 -35.00
C ASN A 92 49.33 -30.17 -34.48
N LYS A 93 49.32 -29.41 -33.38
CA LYS A 93 48.09 -28.98 -32.66
C LYS A 93 47.85 -27.46 -32.50
N ASP A 94 48.60 -26.60 -33.19
CA ASP A 94 48.46 -25.15 -32.97
C ASP A 94 47.18 -24.57 -33.59
N PHE A 95 46.58 -25.24 -34.59
CA PHE A 95 45.39 -24.75 -35.29
C PHE A 95 44.08 -25.14 -34.60
N GLU A 96 43.90 -26.40 -34.21
CA GLU A 96 42.65 -26.89 -33.61
C GLU A 96 42.48 -26.49 -32.13
N GLN A 97 43.58 -26.35 -31.39
CA GLN A 97 43.53 -25.98 -29.98
C GLN A 97 43.25 -24.49 -29.77
N LYS A 98 43.64 -23.65 -30.75
CA LYS A 98 43.28 -22.24 -30.81
C LYS A 98 41.80 -22.07 -31.15
N SER A 99 41.30 -22.81 -32.15
CA SER A 99 39.88 -22.89 -32.51
C SER A 99 38.98 -23.27 -31.31
N MET A 100 39.36 -24.29 -30.52
CA MET A 100 38.58 -24.69 -29.34
C MET A 100 38.61 -23.66 -28.21
N ARG A 101 39.71 -22.91 -28.05
CA ARG A 101 39.80 -21.82 -27.06
C ARG A 101 38.98 -20.60 -27.51
N GLU A 102 39.00 -20.27 -28.80
CA GLU A 102 38.19 -19.21 -29.40
C GLU A 102 36.70 -19.53 -29.23
N TYR A 103 36.25 -20.75 -29.58
CA TYR A 103 34.86 -21.18 -29.36
C TYR A 103 34.45 -21.15 -27.89
N ARG A 104 35.32 -21.61 -26.98
CA ARG A 104 35.06 -21.55 -25.53
C ARG A 104 34.95 -20.11 -25.04
N ASN A 105 35.76 -19.20 -25.58
CA ASN A 105 35.67 -17.79 -25.26
C ASN A 105 34.37 -17.19 -25.80
N ASP A 106 33.96 -17.53 -27.02
CA ASP A 106 32.70 -17.07 -27.61
C ASP A 106 31.48 -17.53 -26.81
N VAL A 107 31.44 -18.79 -26.37
CA VAL A 107 30.37 -19.31 -25.49
C VAL A 107 30.35 -18.58 -24.14
N ASN A 108 31.52 -18.37 -23.51
CA ASN A 108 31.62 -17.63 -22.24
C ASN A 108 31.24 -16.14 -22.39
N ILE A 109 31.58 -15.52 -23.52
CA ILE A 109 31.22 -14.13 -23.84
C ILE A 109 29.71 -14.03 -24.03
N HIS A 110 29.10 -15.00 -24.74
CA HIS A 110 27.66 -15.07 -24.91
C HIS A 110 26.92 -15.30 -23.59
N GLU A 111 27.41 -16.16 -22.71
CA GLU A 111 26.83 -16.40 -21.38
C GLU A 111 26.89 -15.13 -20.51
N ARG A 112 28.03 -14.44 -20.51
CA ARG A 112 28.20 -13.18 -19.77
C ARG A 112 27.37 -12.04 -20.35
N LEU A 113 27.26 -11.95 -21.67
CA LEU A 113 26.39 -10.98 -22.33
C LEU A 113 24.92 -11.29 -22.03
N TYR A 114 24.52 -12.54 -21.98
CA TYR A 114 23.17 -12.94 -21.61
C TYR A 114 22.85 -12.55 -20.16
N ASP A 115 23.76 -12.83 -19.22
CA ASP A 115 23.62 -12.43 -17.82
C ASP A 115 23.55 -10.89 -17.69
N PHE A 116 24.45 -10.17 -18.36
CA PHE A 116 24.47 -8.71 -18.36
C PHE A 116 23.19 -8.11 -18.98
N LEU A 117 22.73 -8.64 -20.12
CA LEU A 117 21.51 -8.16 -20.77
C LEU A 117 20.26 -8.50 -19.95
N SER A 118 20.25 -9.62 -19.24
CA SER A 118 19.16 -9.96 -18.31
C SER A 118 19.16 -9.10 -17.05
N GLU A 119 20.33 -8.65 -16.57
CA GLU A 119 20.48 -7.78 -15.41
C GLU A 119 20.22 -6.30 -15.74
N GLN A 120 20.59 -5.85 -16.94
CA GLN A 120 20.52 -4.44 -17.37
C GLN A 120 19.21 -4.09 -18.07
N TYR A 121 18.64 -5.04 -18.82
CA TYR A 121 17.36 -4.85 -19.47
C TYR A 121 16.33 -5.74 -18.77
N THR A 122 15.33 -5.10 -18.18
CA THR A 122 14.09 -5.73 -17.71
C THR A 122 13.27 -6.22 -18.90
N PHE A 123 13.86 -7.01 -19.81
CA PHE A 123 13.07 -7.78 -20.75
C PHE A 123 12.41 -8.88 -19.94
N ASP A 124 11.18 -8.61 -19.53
CA ASP A 124 10.28 -9.61 -18.97
C ASP A 124 10.25 -10.78 -19.95
N HIS A 125 10.75 -11.93 -19.48
CA HIS A 125 10.62 -13.14 -20.27
C HIS A 125 9.14 -13.53 -20.19
N PRO A 126 8.50 -13.86 -21.31
CA PRO A 126 7.07 -14.14 -21.33
C PRO A 126 6.71 -15.24 -20.34
N LEU A 127 5.55 -15.14 -19.68
CA LEU A 127 5.02 -16.21 -18.84
C LEU A 127 4.31 -17.24 -19.72
N CYS A 128 4.40 -18.52 -19.34
CA CYS A 128 3.50 -19.52 -19.92
C CYS A 128 2.07 -19.32 -19.40
N GLN A 129 1.11 -19.85 -20.13
CA GLN A 129 -0.31 -19.75 -19.79
C GLN A 129 -0.60 -20.13 -18.33
N GLU A 130 -0.11 -21.28 -17.86
CA GLU A 130 -0.31 -21.76 -16.48
C GLU A 130 0.24 -20.80 -15.41
N CYS A 131 1.41 -20.18 -15.68
CA CYS A 131 2.01 -19.23 -14.76
C CYS A 131 1.26 -17.89 -14.74
N THR A 132 0.72 -17.49 -15.89
CA THR A 132 -0.15 -16.31 -16.00
C THR A 132 -1.46 -16.56 -15.26
N ASP A 133 -2.10 -17.71 -15.43
CA ASP A 133 -3.35 -18.08 -14.75
C ASP A 133 -3.16 -18.06 -13.23
N THR A 134 -2.09 -18.69 -12.73
CA THR A 134 -1.75 -18.69 -11.30
C THR A 134 -1.46 -17.28 -10.76
N LEU A 135 -0.88 -16.40 -11.58
CA LEU A 135 -0.64 -15.01 -11.20
C LEU A 135 -1.95 -14.23 -11.11
N LEU A 136 -2.86 -14.42 -12.08
CA LEU A 136 -4.18 -13.80 -12.07
C LEU A 136 -5.00 -14.23 -10.85
N ASP A 137 -5.01 -15.52 -10.52
CA ASP A 137 -5.68 -16.03 -9.32
C ASP A 137 -5.19 -15.35 -8.03
N LYS A 138 -3.87 -15.14 -7.92
CA LYS A 138 -3.29 -14.44 -6.77
C LYS A 138 -3.69 -12.97 -6.71
N LEU A 139 -3.67 -12.29 -7.85
CA LEU A 139 -4.08 -10.89 -7.94
C LEU A 139 -5.57 -10.72 -7.59
N ASP A 140 -6.42 -11.66 -7.98
CA ASP A 140 -7.83 -11.67 -7.62
C ASP A 140 -8.03 -11.85 -6.11
N VAL A 141 -7.29 -12.78 -5.49
CA VAL A 141 -7.31 -12.95 -4.02
C VAL A 141 -6.82 -11.69 -3.31
N ASP A 142 -5.70 -11.11 -3.75
CA ASP A 142 -5.15 -9.88 -3.17
C ASP A 142 -6.15 -8.71 -3.28
N LEU A 143 -6.83 -8.60 -4.43
CA LEU A 143 -7.88 -7.60 -4.64
C LEU A 143 -9.08 -7.85 -3.72
N GLN A 144 -9.53 -9.10 -3.59
CA GLN A 144 -10.62 -9.46 -2.67
C GLN A 144 -10.27 -9.15 -1.21
N MET A 145 -9.03 -9.41 -0.79
CA MET A 145 -8.57 -9.08 0.56
C MET A 145 -8.55 -7.57 0.78
N ALA A 146 -7.94 -6.80 -0.13
CA ALA A 146 -7.88 -5.35 -0.03
C ALA A 146 -9.28 -4.70 -0.05
N THR A 147 -10.20 -5.20 -0.89
CA THR A 147 -11.59 -4.72 -0.92
C THR A 147 -12.33 -5.06 0.37
N HIS A 148 -12.15 -6.26 0.93
CA HIS A 148 -12.71 -6.63 2.22
C HIS A 148 -12.19 -5.72 3.34
N GLU A 149 -10.89 -5.46 3.40
CA GLU A 149 -10.29 -4.54 4.36
C GLU A 149 -10.88 -3.13 4.23
N LEU A 150 -10.96 -2.58 3.01
CA LEU A 150 -11.58 -1.27 2.77
C LEU A 150 -13.04 -1.22 3.23
N THR A 151 -13.84 -2.26 2.96
CA THR A 151 -15.23 -2.30 3.43
C THR A 151 -15.32 -2.36 4.96
N SER A 152 -14.38 -3.07 5.60
CA SER A 152 -14.31 -3.16 7.06
C SER A 152 -13.94 -1.83 7.69
N TYR A 153 -12.94 -1.14 7.13
CA TYR A 153 -12.56 0.21 7.56
C TYR A 153 -13.71 1.22 7.39
N LYS A 154 -14.45 1.16 6.28
CA LYS A 154 -15.65 2.01 6.07
C LYS A 154 -16.70 1.78 7.14
N LYS A 155 -17.02 0.52 7.46
CA LYS A 155 -17.98 0.19 8.53
C LYS A 155 -17.54 0.73 9.89
N LEU A 156 -16.25 0.57 10.23
CA LEU A 156 -15.71 1.11 11.48
C LEU A 156 -15.84 2.64 11.52
N LEU A 157 -15.56 3.32 10.41
CA LEU A 157 -15.68 4.77 10.31
C LEU A 157 -17.14 5.23 10.48
N GLU A 158 -18.11 4.52 9.90
CA GLU A 158 -19.54 4.79 10.11
C GLU A 158 -19.97 4.57 11.56
N GLN A 159 -19.46 3.53 12.23
CA GLN A 159 -19.72 3.28 13.65
C GLN A 159 -19.12 4.38 14.55
N LEU A 160 -17.92 4.87 14.23
CA LEU A 160 -17.29 5.96 14.97
C LEU A 160 -18.05 7.29 14.76
N ASN A 161 -18.47 7.57 13.53
CA ASN A 161 -19.25 8.77 13.24
C ASN A 161 -20.63 8.73 13.92
N SER A 162 -21.33 7.60 13.86
CA SER A 162 -22.64 7.46 14.52
C SER A 162 -22.51 7.56 16.04
N SER A 163 -21.52 6.91 16.65
CA SER A 163 -21.28 7.05 18.09
C SER A 163 -20.88 8.47 18.48
N THR A 164 -20.04 9.15 17.70
CA THR A 164 -19.66 10.55 17.95
C THR A 164 -20.85 11.49 17.86
N ASN A 165 -21.71 11.34 16.86
CA ASN A 165 -22.93 12.13 16.73
C ASN A 165 -23.87 11.94 17.93
N VAL A 166 -24.08 10.69 18.37
CA VAL A 166 -24.89 10.39 19.56
C VAL A 166 -24.29 11.02 20.82
N GLN A 167 -22.97 10.96 20.99
CA GLN A 167 -22.30 11.60 22.12
C GLN A 167 -22.46 13.13 22.09
N GLN A 168 -22.40 13.73 20.89
CA GLN A 168 -22.54 15.18 20.73
C GLN A 168 -23.96 15.66 21.02
N GLU A 169 -24.99 14.95 20.55
CA GLU A 169 -26.38 15.26 20.89
C GLU A 169 -26.64 15.12 22.40
N ASN A 170 -26.10 14.09 23.04
CA ASN A 170 -26.23 13.91 24.49
C ASN A 170 -25.50 14.99 25.28
N TYR A 171 -24.30 15.38 24.84
CA TYR A 171 -23.55 16.47 25.44
C TYR A 171 -24.31 17.79 25.36
N GLU A 172 -24.93 18.09 24.22
CA GLU A 172 -25.69 19.32 24.02
C GLU A 172 -26.96 19.37 24.87
N LYS A 173 -27.67 18.24 25.00
CA LYS A 173 -28.80 18.11 25.93
C LYS A 173 -28.38 18.31 27.39
N LEU A 174 -27.29 17.65 27.82
CA LEU A 174 -26.79 17.79 29.18
C LEU A 174 -26.34 19.22 29.48
N LYS A 175 -25.78 19.92 28.48
CA LYS A 175 -25.43 21.34 28.61
C LYS A 175 -26.66 22.23 28.74
N GLN A 176 -27.74 21.94 28.04
CA GLN A 176 -29.01 22.67 28.20
C GLN A 176 -29.60 22.44 29.59
N GLU A 177 -29.68 21.19 30.05
CA GLU A 177 -30.15 20.84 31.39
C GLU A 177 -29.31 21.52 32.49
N LEU A 178 -27.99 21.61 32.31
CA LEU A 178 -27.12 22.33 33.23
C LEU A 178 -27.47 23.81 33.33
N VAL A 179 -27.76 24.46 32.20
CA VAL A 179 -28.14 25.88 32.17
C VAL A 179 -29.50 26.09 32.83
N GLU A 180 -30.48 25.22 32.53
CA GLU A 180 -31.81 25.26 33.15
C GLU A 180 -31.71 25.11 34.68
N LEU A 181 -30.90 24.16 35.16
CA LEU A 181 -30.67 23.97 36.59
C LEU A 181 -29.95 25.15 37.26
N ASP A 182 -29.00 25.81 36.59
CA ASP A 182 -28.32 26.99 37.12
C ASP A 182 -29.28 28.20 37.21
N GLU A 183 -30.16 28.35 36.22
CA GLU A 183 -31.24 29.34 36.26
C GLU A 183 -32.24 29.06 37.39
N GLU A 184 -32.64 27.80 37.59
CA GLU A 184 -33.49 27.41 38.72
C GLU A 184 -32.79 27.64 40.07
N GLU A 185 -31.51 27.29 40.19
CA GLU A 185 -30.73 27.50 41.41
C GLU A 185 -30.65 28.98 41.77
N THR A 186 -30.40 29.85 40.79
CA THR A 186 -30.35 31.30 41.02
C THR A 186 -31.72 31.86 41.42
N GLN A 187 -32.81 31.43 40.78
CA GLN A 187 -34.15 31.84 41.17
C GLN A 187 -34.51 31.41 42.60
N LEU A 188 -34.17 30.18 42.97
CA LEU A 188 -34.41 29.66 44.33
C LEU A 188 -33.58 30.42 45.37
N LYS A 189 -32.33 30.78 45.06
CA LYS A 189 -31.51 31.63 45.94
C LYS A 189 -32.13 33.00 46.17
N ASP A 190 -32.62 33.65 45.10
CA ASP A 190 -33.28 34.95 45.19
C ASP A 190 -34.59 34.87 46.00
N GLU A 191 -35.36 33.79 45.86
CA GLU A 191 -36.56 33.55 46.66
C GLU A 191 -36.23 33.33 48.13
N LEU A 192 -35.16 32.58 48.42
CA LEU A 192 -34.69 32.32 49.78
C LEU A 192 -34.24 33.63 50.46
N GLU A 193 -33.50 34.49 49.75
CA GLU A 193 -33.08 35.80 50.28
C GLU A 193 -34.28 36.70 50.61
N LYS A 194 -35.32 36.71 49.76
CA LYS A 194 -36.56 37.47 50.04
C LYS A 194 -37.30 36.94 51.27
N LEU A 195 -37.37 35.62 51.43
CA LEU A 195 -38.01 35.00 52.59
C LEU A 195 -37.23 35.29 53.87
N GLU A 196 -35.90 35.30 53.83
CA GLU A 196 -35.06 35.68 54.97
C GLU A 196 -35.30 37.13 55.39
N GLN A 197 -35.36 38.07 54.45
CA GLN A 197 -35.67 39.48 54.73
C GLN A 197 -37.07 39.67 55.32
N GLU A 198 -38.07 38.97 54.78
CA GLU A 198 -39.44 39.02 55.30
C GLU A 198 -39.52 38.45 56.72
N ASN A 199 -38.82 37.36 56.99
CA ASN A 199 -38.76 36.75 58.32
C ASN A 199 -38.09 37.68 59.33
N GLU A 200 -36.99 38.34 58.96
CA GLU A 200 -36.35 39.36 59.81
C GLU A 200 -37.29 40.53 60.10
N ARG A 201 -38.07 40.99 59.11
CA ARG A 201 -39.08 42.04 59.29
C ARG A 201 -40.17 41.62 60.28
N ILE A 202 -40.74 40.42 60.10
CA ILE A 202 -41.78 39.88 60.99
C ILE A 202 -41.23 39.69 62.41
N GLN A 203 -39.99 39.22 62.55
CA GLN A 203 -39.35 39.07 63.85
C GLN A 203 -39.19 40.41 64.57
N ASN A 204 -38.73 41.44 63.85
CA ASN A 204 -38.61 42.81 64.39
C ASN A 204 -39.98 43.37 64.81
N GLU A 205 -41.01 43.19 63.98
CA GLU A 205 -42.39 43.62 64.31
C GLU A 205 -42.93 42.88 65.53
N SER A 206 -42.69 41.56 65.64
CA SER A 206 -43.07 40.77 66.80
C SER A 206 -42.37 41.22 68.07
N GLU A 207 -41.07 41.57 68.00
CA GLU A 207 -40.33 42.09 69.15
C GLU A 207 -40.83 43.48 69.57
N GLN A 208 -41.23 44.34 68.63
CA GLN A 208 -41.83 45.63 68.93
C GLN A 208 -43.18 45.47 69.62
N LEU A 209 -44.07 44.64 69.05
CA LEU A 209 -45.39 44.38 69.62
C LEU A 209 -45.30 43.78 71.04
N LYS A 210 -44.35 42.88 71.29
CA LYS A 210 -44.13 42.33 72.65
C LYS A 210 -43.70 43.39 73.65
N LYS A 211 -42.84 44.33 73.24
CA LYS A 211 -42.44 45.46 74.10
C LYS A 211 -43.61 46.39 74.37
N GLU A 212 -44.42 46.68 73.35
CA GLU A 212 -45.63 47.49 73.50
C GLU A 212 -46.63 46.82 74.46
N GLU A 213 -46.85 45.50 74.32
CA GLU A 213 -47.67 44.70 75.22
C GLU A 213 -47.17 44.76 76.68
N GLU A 214 -45.86 44.55 76.90
CA GLU A 214 -45.23 44.64 78.23
C GLU A 214 -45.41 46.05 78.84
N THR A 215 -45.22 47.11 78.06
CA THR A 215 -45.44 48.48 78.54
C THR A 215 -46.90 48.78 78.89
N LEU A 216 -47.86 48.27 78.12
CA LEU A 216 -49.28 48.45 78.41
C LEU A 216 -49.70 47.68 79.67
N GLU A 217 -49.17 46.48 79.89
CA GLU A 217 -49.39 45.74 81.14
C GLU A 217 -48.87 46.48 82.38
N GLU A 218 -47.71 47.15 82.26
CA GLU A 218 -47.17 48.01 83.31
C GLU A 218 -48.03 49.26 83.57
N GLU A 219 -48.69 49.82 82.54
CA GLU A 219 -49.57 50.99 82.69
C GLU A 219 -50.95 50.64 83.29
N GLU A 220 -51.43 49.42 83.09
CA GLU A 220 -52.73 48.95 83.61
C GLU A 220 -52.68 48.42 85.05
N THR A 221 -51.49 48.20 85.62
CA THR A 221 -51.27 47.66 86.98
C THR A 221 -51.06 48.72 88.05
#